data_AF-A0ABD5RVD0-F1
#
_entry.id   AF-A0ABD5RVD0-F1
#
_cell.length_a   1.000
_cell.length_b   1.000
_cell.length_c   1.000
_cell.angle_alpha   90.00
_cell.angle_beta   90.00
_cell.angle_gamma   90.00
#
_symmetry.space_group_name_H-M   'P 1'
#
loop_
_entity.id
_entity.type
_entity.pdbx_description
1 polymer ?
#
loop_
_entity_poly.entity_id
_entity_poly.type
_entity_poly.pdbx_seq_one_letter_code
_entity_poly.pdbx_strand_id
1 'polypeptide(L)' 'MSAKDGSKTGAAFNCPFCSQQVSTHNRPQHLRTCRDAERDVQIERTQRNTIDAEYDRAMGFER' A
#
# COMPACT_ATOMS: atom_id res chain seq x y z
N MET A 1 13.04 -13.57 40.58
CA MET A 1 11.81 -12.78 40.30
C MET A 1 11.59 -12.84 38.80
N SER A 2 10.62 -13.64 38.36
CA SER A 2 10.36 -13.90 36.94
C SER A 2 9.68 -12.70 36.29
N ALA A 3 10.26 -12.19 35.20
CA ALA A 3 9.67 -11.14 34.39
C ALA A 3 8.31 -11.60 33.86
N LYS A 4 7.24 -10.90 34.25
CA LYS A 4 5.93 -11.00 33.62
C LYS A 4 5.97 -10.16 32.35
N ASP A 5 6.65 -10.67 31.32
CA ASP A 5 6.41 -10.20 29.95
C ASP A 5 5.02 -10.71 29.57
N GLY A 6 4.02 -9.88 29.87
CA GLY A 6 2.67 -10.03 29.34
C GLY A 6 2.73 -9.83 27.83
N SER A 7 3.12 -10.88 27.11
CA SER A 7 2.88 -11.01 25.69
C SER A 7 1.37 -10.97 25.47
N LYS A 8 0.81 -9.76 25.38
CA LYS A 8 -0.36 -9.53 24.55
C LYS A 8 0.11 -9.82 23.13
N THR A 9 0.11 -11.10 22.77
CA THR A 9 0.06 -11.55 21.37
C THR A 9 -1.30 -11.12 20.84
N GLY A 10 -1.53 -9.80 20.77
CA GLY A 10 -2.63 -9.24 20.03
C GLY A 10 -2.40 -9.73 18.62
N ALA A 11 -3.34 -10.52 18.09
CA ALA A 11 -3.22 -11.07 16.76
C ALA A 11 -2.77 -9.95 15.82
N ALA A 12 -1.67 -10.14 15.12
CA ALA A 12 -1.14 -9.18 14.16
C ALA A 12 -1.38 -9.73 12.75
N PHE A 13 -1.64 -8.86 11.79
CA PHE A 13 -1.81 -9.23 10.38
C PHE A 13 -0.83 -8.44 9.53
N ASN A 14 -0.42 -9.01 8.40
CA ASN A 14 0.38 -8.30 7.41
C ASN A 14 -0.56 -7.55 6.45
N CYS A 15 -0.36 -6.25 6.30
CA CYS A 15 -1.11 -5.45 5.36
C CYS A 15 -0.65 -5.77 3.92
N PRO A 16 -1.55 -6.14 3.00
CA PRO A 16 -1.18 -6.50 1.62
C PRO A 16 -0.75 -5.29 0.76
N PHE A 17 -0.98 -4.07 1.25
CA PHE A 17 -0.70 -2.83 0.54
C PHE A 17 0.72 -2.32 0.85
N CYS A 18 1.05 -2.17 2.13
CA CYS A 18 2.34 -1.64 2.58
C CYS A 18 3.30 -2.69 3.17
N SER A 19 2.88 -3.96 3.23
CA SER A 19 3.63 -5.08 3.82
C SER A 19 3.99 -4.91 5.30
N GLN A 20 3.39 -3.94 6.01
CA GLN A 20 3.63 -3.74 7.44
C GLN A 20 2.80 -4.72 8.29
N GLN A 21 3.39 -5.15 9.41
CA GLN A 21 2.70 -5.93 10.43
C GLN A 21 1.91 -4.99 11.34
N VAL A 22 0.61 -5.20 11.44
CA VAL A 22 -0.32 -4.32 12.14
C VAL A 22 -1.19 -5.12 13.09
N SER A 23 -1.44 -4.58 14.28
CA SER A 23 -2.34 -5.19 15.25
C SER A 23 -3.76 -5.33 14.68
N THR A 24 -4.39 -6.49 14.88
CA THR A 24 -5.77 -6.77 14.41
C THR A 24 -6.81 -5.79 14.95
N HIS A 25 -6.59 -5.21 16.13
CA HIS A 25 -7.42 -4.14 16.68
C HIS A 25 -7.49 -2.91 15.75
N ASN A 26 -6.37 -2.58 15.09
CA ASN A 26 -6.28 -1.43 14.18
C ASN A 26 -6.48 -1.83 12.70
N ARG A 27 -6.82 -3.10 12.42
CA ARG A 27 -6.97 -3.63 11.06
C ARG A 27 -7.93 -2.83 10.17
N PRO A 28 -9.20 -2.58 10.56
CA PRO A 28 -10.14 -1.94 9.65
C PRO A 28 -9.73 -0.50 9.33
N GLN A 29 -9.20 0.23 10.32
CA GLN A 29 -8.71 1.60 10.13
C GLN A 29 -7.47 1.62 9.23
N HIS A 30 -6.49 0.76 9.51
CA HIS A 30 -5.27 0.67 8.72
C HIS A 30 -5.58 0.29 7.27
N LEU A 31 -6.39 -0.74 7.03
CA LEU A 31 -6.75 -1.19 5.68
C LEU A 31 -7.44 -0.08 4.87
N ARG A 32 -8.33 0.71 5.49
CA ARG A 32 -9.00 1.83 4.81
C ARG A 32 -7.99 2.88 4.38
N THR A 33 -7.11 3.31 5.28
CA THR A 33 -6.09 4.33 4.98
C THR A 33 -5.06 3.83 3.96
N CYS A 34 -4.54 2.61 4.14
CA CYS A 34 -3.57 2.02 3.21
C CYS A 34 -4.16 1.82 1.82
N ARG A 35 -5.41 1.37 1.72
CA ARG A 35 -6.10 1.24 0.43
C ARG A 35 -6.27 2.59 -0.28
N ASP A 36 -6.61 3.65 0.45
CA ASP A 36 -6.77 4.98 -0.14
C ASP A 36 -5.43 5.53 -0.64
N ALA A 37 -4.37 5.37 0.16
CA ALA A 37 -3.01 5.75 -0.22
C ALA A 37 -2.51 4.97 -1.45
N GLU A 38 -2.73 3.65 -1.49
CA GLU A 38 -2.39 2.85 -2.67
C GLU A 38 -3.19 3.26 -3.90
N ARG A 39 -4.48 3.62 -3.73
CA ARG A 39 -5.29 4.12 -4.85
C ARG A 39 -4.68 5.39 -5.43
N ASP A 40 -4.24 6.32 -4.58
CA ASP A 40 -3.61 7.57 -5.01
C ASP A 40 -2.31 7.31 -5.78
N VAL A 41 -1.43 6.46 -5.23
CA VAL A 41 -0.18 6.05 -5.90
C VAL A 41 -0.45 5.36 -7.24
N GLN A 42 -1.47 4.50 -7.32
CA GLN A 42 -1.86 3.83 -8.57
C GLN A 42 -2.43 4.83 -9.59
N ILE A 43 -3.18 5.82 -9.15
CA ILE A 43 -3.68 6.90 -10.01
C ILE A 43 -2.50 7.71 -10.57
N GLU A 44 -1.56 8.13 -9.71
CA GLU A 44 -0.36 8.87 -10.15
C GLU A 44 0.50 8.07 -11.13
N ARG A 45 0.72 6.77 -10.86
CA ARG A 45 1.45 5.88 -11.77
C ARG A 45 0.72 5.71 -13.09
N THR A 46 -0.59 5.53 -13.06
CA THR A 46 -1.41 5.37 -14.27
C THR A 46 -1.37 6.65 -15.09
N GLN A 47 -1.52 7.82 -14.47
CA GLN A 47 -1.41 9.12 -15.14
C GLN A 47 -0.02 9.30 -15.78
N ARG A 48 1.05 8.93 -15.08
CA ARG A 48 2.41 8.99 -15.63
C ARG A 48 2.59 8.06 -16.83
N ASN A 49 2.09 6.82 -16.74
CA ASN A 49 2.14 5.87 -17.85
C ASN A 49 1.31 6.33 -19.05
N THR A 50 0.15 6.97 -18.82
CA THR A 50 -0.63 7.55 -19.93
C THR A 50 0.10 8.71 -20.58
N ILE A 51 0.77 9.58 -19.82
CA ILE A 51 1.54 10.69 -20.41
C ILE A 51 2.72 10.16 -21.22
N ASP A 52 3.43 9.14 -20.72
CA ASP A 52 4.56 8.51 -21.41
C ASP A 52 4.10 7.82 -22.70
N ALA A 53 2.98 7.08 -22.66
CA ALA A 53 2.39 6.43 -23.83
C ALA A 53 1.91 7.45 -24.88
N GLU A 54 1.27 8.54 -24.45
CA GLU A 54 0.85 9.62 -25.36
C GLU A 54 2.06 10.36 -25.95
N TYR A 55 3.14 10.53 -25.19
CA TYR A 55 4.40 11.11 -25.67
C TYR A 55 5.07 10.22 -26.72
N ASP A 56 5.17 8.91 -26.47
CA ASP A 56 5.71 7.93 -27.43
C ASP A 56 4.90 7.91 -28.73
N ARG A 57 3.57 7.92 -28.60
CA ARG A 57 2.61 8.00 -29.71
C ARG A 57 2.72 9.32 -30.49
N ALA A 58 2.85 10.46 -29.80
CA ALA A 58 3.00 11.76 -30.45
C ALA A 58 4.34 11.92 -31.18
N MET A 59 5.40 11.26 -30.69
CA MET A 59 6.74 11.28 -31.27
C MET A 59 6.96 10.21 -32.35
N GLY A 60 5.98 9.31 -32.55
CA GLY A 60 6.04 8.28 -33.58
C GLY A 60 7.06 7.17 -33.29
N PHE A 61 7.30 6.87 -32.02
CA PHE A 61 8.19 5.78 -31.59
C PHE A 61 7.50 4.42 -31.50
N GLU A 62 6.20 4.34 -31.85
CA GLU A 62 5.43 3.09 -32.01
C GLU A 62 6.20 2.15 -32.98
N ARG A 63 6.84 1.11 -32.44
CA ARG A 63 7.53 0.05 -33.20
C ARG A 63 6.56 -1.00 -33.72
#